data_AF-E4XBZ0-F1
#
_entry.id   AF-E4XBZ0-F1
#
_cell.length_a   1.000
_cell.length_b   1.000
_cell.length_c   1.000
_cell.angle_alpha   90.00
_cell.angle_beta   90.00
_cell.angle_gamma   90.00
#
_symmetry.space_group_name_H-M   'P 1'
#
loop_
_entity.id
_entity.type
_entity.pdbx_description
1 polymer ?
#
loop_
_entity_poly.entity_id
_entity_poly.type
_entity_poly.pdbx_seq_one_letter_code
_entity_poly.pdbx_strand_id
1 'polypeptide(L)'
;MSFRLRSQPWTAPQWVPAAVKRPSSRCVLANVPTPIERWSLKDFGDGKQQFFIKRDDLTGTSLTGNKVRKLEFLLADAIEQGCDSIIAWGASTSNHCRSTAVALR
;
A
#
# COMPACT_ATOMS: atom_id res chain seq x y z
N MET A 1 -6.86 -6.32 23.13
CA MET A 1 -7.75 -5.70 22.14
C MET A 1 -7.56 -6.44 20.82
N SER A 2 -8.53 -7.24 20.37
CA SER A 2 -8.40 -8.00 19.12
C SER A 2 -8.57 -7.05 17.93
N PHE A 3 -7.47 -6.69 17.26
CA PHE A 3 -7.55 -5.99 15.97
C PHE A 3 -7.99 -7.00 14.91
N ARG A 4 -9.29 -7.13 14.66
CA ARG A 4 -9.76 -7.79 13.43
C ARG A 4 -9.61 -6.81 12.28
N LEU A 5 -9.00 -7.26 11.18
CA LEU A 5 -9.09 -6.58 9.90
C LEU A 5 -10.57 -6.29 9.57
N ARG A 6 -10.85 -5.06 9.16
CA ARG A 6 -12.18 -4.65 8.69
C ARG A 6 -12.05 -4.02 7.31
N SER A 7 -12.90 -4.46 6.39
CA SER A 7 -13.14 -3.72 5.16
C SER A 7 -14.06 -2.53 5.44
N GLN A 8 -13.88 -1.47 4.68
CA GLN A 8 -14.76 -0.30 4.65
C GLN A 8 -15.00 0.11 3.20
N PRO A 9 -16.12 0.80 2.89
CA PRO A 9 -16.37 1.31 1.55
C PRO A 9 -15.24 2.20 1.05
N TRP A 10 -14.94 2.10 -0.24
CA TRP A 10 -13.97 2.96 -0.91
C TRP A 10 -14.50 3.37 -2.28
N THR A 11 -14.17 4.60 -2.67
CA THR A 11 -14.54 5.14 -3.97
C THR A 11 -13.30 5.59 -4.71
N ALA A 12 -13.17 5.12 -5.95
CA ALA A 12 -12.06 5.52 -6.81
C ALA A 12 -12.08 7.03 -7.09
N PRO A 13 -10.92 7.69 -7.12
CA PRO A 13 -10.82 9.06 -7.58
C PRO A 13 -11.41 9.24 -8.99
N GLN A 14 -11.95 10.42 -9.27
CA GLN A 14 -12.61 10.73 -10.55
C GLN A 14 -11.71 10.55 -11.78
N TRP A 15 -10.39 10.71 -11.61
CA TRP A 15 -9.41 10.56 -12.69
C TRP A 15 -9.16 9.10 -13.10
N VAL A 16 -9.59 8.12 -12.30
CA VAL A 16 -9.44 6.70 -12.66
C VAL A 16 -10.40 6.39 -13.81
N PRO A 17 -9.98 5.82 -14.96
CA PRO A 17 -10.89 5.52 -16.07
C PRO A 17 -12.02 4.56 -15.68
N ALA A 18 -13.20 4.69 -16.29
CA ALA A 18 -14.35 3.83 -16.03
C ALA A 18 -14.13 2.38 -16.48
N ALA A 19 -13.25 2.17 -17.46
CA ALA A 19 -12.89 0.85 -17.97
C ALA A 19 -12.08 -0.01 -16.98
N VAL A 20 -11.51 0.58 -15.93
CA VAL A 20 -10.72 -0.15 -14.94
C VAL A 20 -11.64 -0.78 -13.90
N LYS A 21 -11.44 -2.07 -13.59
CA LYS A 21 -12.11 -2.72 -12.45
C LYS A 21 -11.69 -2.02 -11.16
N ARG A 22 -12.64 -1.31 -10.54
CA ARG A 22 -12.41 -0.56 -9.29
C ARG A 22 -12.87 -1.40 -8.10
N PRO A 23 -12.05 -1.55 -7.05
CA PRO A 23 -12.53 -2.10 -5.78
C PRO A 23 -13.67 -1.23 -5.22
N SER A 24 -14.63 -1.85 -4.54
CA SER A 24 -15.72 -1.19 -3.80
C SER A 24 -15.37 -0.92 -2.34
N SER A 25 -14.33 -1.58 -1.83
CA SER A 25 -13.92 -1.53 -0.44
C SER A 25 -12.40 -1.60 -0.29
N ARG A 26 -11.93 -1.25 0.91
CA ARG A 26 -10.52 -1.38 1.31
C ARG A 26 -10.40 -1.62 2.81
N CYS A 27 -9.32 -2.23 3.25
CA CYS A 27 -8.87 -2.19 4.64
C CYS A 27 -8.08 -0.88 4.89
N VAL A 28 -7.99 -0.44 6.16
CA VAL A 28 -7.10 0.67 6.55
C VAL A 28 -5.82 0.09 7.12
N LEU A 29 -4.77 0.07 6.31
CA LEU A 29 -3.46 -0.49 6.67
C LEU A 29 -2.36 0.54 6.60
N ALA A 30 -2.43 1.46 5.64
CA ALA A 30 -1.42 2.49 5.42
C ALA A 30 -1.87 3.83 6.00
N ASN A 31 -0.96 4.52 6.70
CA ASN A 31 -1.11 5.93 6.98
C ASN A 31 -0.88 6.74 5.70
N VAL A 32 -1.94 7.35 5.17
CA VAL A 32 -1.94 8.08 3.89
C VAL A 32 -2.67 9.41 4.04
N PRO A 33 -2.28 10.46 3.27
CA PRO A 33 -1.25 10.48 2.24
C PRO A 33 0.18 10.51 2.82
N THR A 34 1.11 9.82 2.15
CA THR A 34 2.55 9.93 2.45
C THR A 34 3.13 11.20 1.81
N PRO A 35 4.19 11.80 2.38
CA PRO A 35 4.73 13.06 1.86
C PRO A 35 5.42 12.90 0.51
N ILE A 36 5.47 13.98 -0.26
CA ILE A 36 6.36 14.15 -1.42
C ILE A 36 7.40 15.19 -1.00
N GLU A 37 8.67 14.79 -1.00
CA GLU A 37 9.78 15.61 -0.50
C GLU A 37 10.73 15.95 -1.65
N ARG A 38 11.31 17.16 -1.64
CA ARG A 38 12.38 17.49 -2.57
C ARG A 38 13.63 16.70 -2.18
N TRP A 39 14.28 16.08 -3.15
CA TRP A 39 15.53 15.36 -2.95
C TRP A 39 16.67 16.09 -3.66
N SER A 40 17.71 16.47 -2.91
CA SER A 40 18.92 17.05 -3.48
C SER A 40 19.94 15.94 -3.76
N LEU A 41 20.18 15.68 -5.04
CA LEU A 41 21.25 14.81 -5.51
C LEU A 41 22.44 15.70 -5.91
N LYS A 42 23.35 15.95 -4.97
CA LYS A 42 24.43 16.94 -5.12
C LYS A 42 25.42 16.61 -6.26
N ASP A 43 25.46 15.36 -6.70
CA ASP A 43 26.43 14.86 -7.69
C ASP A 43 25.75 14.29 -8.95
N PHE A 44 24.48 14.65 -9.22
CA PHE A 44 23.72 14.12 -10.35
C PHE A 44 23.39 15.21 -11.39
N GLY A 45 23.90 15.07 -12.61
CA GLY A 45 23.59 15.94 -13.75
C GLY A 45 24.26 17.31 -13.69
N ASP A 46 23.72 18.26 -14.45
CA ASP A 46 24.21 19.65 -14.53
C ASP A 46 23.53 20.58 -13.50
N GLY A 47 22.85 20.01 -12.50
CA GLY A 47 22.19 20.73 -11.41
C GLY A 47 20.91 21.47 -11.80
N LYS A 48 20.43 21.34 -13.05
CA LYS A 48 19.23 22.04 -13.52
C LYS A 48 17.93 21.28 -13.26
N GLN A 49 18.01 19.98 -12.97
CA GLN A 49 16.83 19.15 -12.72
C GLN A 49 16.42 19.20 -11.25
N GLN A 50 15.11 19.21 -11.00
CA GLN A 50 14.56 19.09 -9.65
C GLN A 50 14.08 17.67 -9.42
N PHE A 51 14.55 17.04 -8.35
CA PHE A 51 14.13 15.69 -7.96
C PHE A 51 13.18 15.75 -6.76
N PHE A 52 12.20 14.86 -6.79
CA PHE A 52 11.24 14.67 -5.71
C PHE A 52 11.11 13.18 -5.41
N ILE A 53 10.87 12.85 -4.15
CA ILE A 53 10.64 11.48 -3.69
C ILE A 53 9.26 11.37 -3.05
N LYS A 54 8.48 10.38 -3.49
CA LYS A 54 7.23 9.97 -2.84
C LYS A 54 7.57 8.98 -1.72
N ARG A 55 7.38 9.38 -0.47
CA ARG A 55 7.80 8.63 0.72
C ARG A 55 6.83 7.51 1.11
N ASP A 56 6.57 6.59 0.19
CA ASP A 56 5.71 5.43 0.44
C ASP A 56 6.31 4.41 1.42
N ASP A 57 7.56 4.61 1.84
CA ASP A 57 8.15 3.96 3.01
C ASP A 57 7.53 4.45 4.34
N LEU A 58 6.91 5.63 4.39
CA LEU A 58 6.34 6.22 5.59
C LEU A 58 4.84 5.89 5.79
N THR A 59 4.40 4.67 5.46
CA THR A 59 3.00 4.24 5.64
C THR A 59 2.66 3.73 7.05
N GLY A 60 3.61 3.78 8.00
CA GLY A 60 3.42 3.32 9.39
C GLY A 60 4.37 2.18 9.80
N THR A 61 4.34 1.79 11.08
CA THR A 61 5.34 0.88 11.67
C THR A 61 4.90 -0.59 11.58
N SER A 62 5.72 -1.38 10.87
CA SER A 62 5.59 -2.81 10.46
C SER A 62 4.97 -3.04 9.08
N LEU A 63 3.94 -2.27 8.73
CA LEU A 63 3.34 -2.22 7.39
C LEU A 63 3.88 -1.00 6.64
N THR A 64 5.09 -1.14 6.10
CA THR A 64 5.76 -0.09 5.31
C THR A 64 5.87 -0.46 3.83
N GLY A 65 5.86 0.55 2.96
CA GLY A 65 6.20 0.44 1.55
C GLY A 65 4.99 0.32 0.63
N ASN A 66 5.27 0.33 -0.68
CA ASN A 66 4.24 0.31 -1.72
C ASN A 66 3.27 -0.89 -1.64
N LYS A 67 3.70 -2.04 -1.11
CA LYS A 67 2.89 -3.26 -1.04
C LYS A 67 1.67 -3.13 -0.13
N VAL A 68 1.76 -2.28 0.90
CA VAL A 68 0.66 -2.04 1.84
C VAL A 68 -0.53 -1.39 1.13
N ARG A 69 -0.28 -0.43 0.22
CA ARG A 69 -1.33 0.21 -0.57
C ARG A 69 -2.14 -0.79 -1.40
N LYS A 70 -1.47 -1.78 -2.00
CA LYS A 70 -2.15 -2.85 -2.74
C LYS A 70 -2.92 -3.78 -1.79
N LEU A 71 -2.30 -4.11 -0.66
CA LEU A 71 -2.82 -5.07 0.31
C LEU A 71 -4.14 -4.59 0.92
N GLU A 72 -4.35 -3.28 1.08
CA GLU A 72 -5.65 -2.72 1.53
C GLU A 72 -6.83 -3.26 0.71
N PHE A 73 -6.67 -3.38 -0.61
CA PHE A 73 -7.73 -3.83 -1.50
C PHE A 73 -7.81 -5.35 -1.62
N LEU A 74 -6.66 -6.03 -1.66
CA LEU A 74 -6.62 -7.50 -1.73
C LEU A 74 -7.23 -8.15 -0.50
N LEU A 75 -6.94 -7.62 0.69
CA LEU A 75 -7.49 -8.17 1.94
C LEU A 75 -8.97 -7.82 2.10
N ALA A 76 -9.42 -6.67 1.60
CA ALA A 76 -10.84 -6.34 1.61
C ALA A 76 -11.64 -7.31 0.74
N ASP A 77 -11.16 -7.61 -0.46
CA ASP A 77 -11.75 -8.62 -1.36
C ASP A 77 -11.76 -10.02 -0.73
N ALA A 78 -10.66 -10.44 -0.09
CA ALA A 78 -10.60 -11.71 0.62
C ALA A 78 -11.60 -11.81 1.80
N ILE A 79 -11.79 -10.71 2.54
CA ILE A 79 -12.79 -10.63 3.62
C ILE A 79 -14.21 -10.75 3.05
N GLU A 80 -14.51 -10.05 1.94
CA GLU A 80 -15.81 -10.11 1.27
C GLU A 80 -16.12 -11.50 0.71
N GLN A 81 -15.09 -12.23 0.25
CA GLN A 81 -15.21 -13.61 -0.20
C GLN A 81 -15.23 -14.64 0.94
N GLY A 82 -15.08 -14.22 2.20
CA GLY A 82 -15.09 -15.10 3.36
C GLY A 82 -13.85 -16.01 3.45
N CYS A 83 -12.71 -15.61 2.87
CA CYS A 83 -11.47 -16.36 2.97
C CYS A 83 -10.96 -16.40 4.42
N ASP A 84 -10.48 -17.55 4.86
CA ASP A 84 -9.86 -17.75 6.19
C ASP A 84 -8.32 -17.72 6.14
N SER A 85 -7.75 -17.81 4.94
CA SER A 85 -6.32 -18.01 4.71
C SER A 85 -5.85 -17.16 3.53
N ILE A 86 -4.64 -16.62 3.63
CA ILE A 86 -3.98 -15.87 2.54
C ILE A 86 -2.64 -16.50 2.23
N ILE A 87 -2.40 -16.77 0.94
CA ILE A 87 -1.11 -17.27 0.45
C ILE A 87 -0.39 -16.11 -0.25
N ALA A 88 0.83 -15.80 0.20
CA ALA A 88 1.71 -14.82 -0.42
C ALA A 88 3.08 -15.44 -0.70
N TRP A 89 3.65 -15.11 -1.86
CA TRP A 89 4.92 -15.69 -2.32
C TRP A 89 5.90 -14.61 -2.77
N GLY A 90 7.19 -14.89 -2.62
CA GLY A 90 8.29 -14.05 -3.05
C GLY A 90 9.65 -14.58 -2.58
N ALA A 91 10.71 -13.83 -2.86
CA ALA A 91 12.06 -14.16 -2.38
C ALA A 91 12.14 -14.14 -0.84
N SER A 92 13.21 -14.72 -0.28
CA SER A 92 13.43 -14.82 1.18
C SER A 92 13.41 -13.46 1.90
N THR A 93 13.74 -12.36 1.21
CA THR A 93 13.74 -10.99 1.74
C THR A 93 12.52 -10.15 1.29
N SER A 94 11.44 -10.81 0.87
CA SER A 94 10.26 -10.14 0.29
C SER A 94 9.53 -9.24 1.29
N ASN A 95 9.53 -7.93 1.01
CA ASN A 95 8.69 -6.95 1.71
C ASN A 95 7.19 -7.28 1.57
N HIS A 96 6.75 -7.87 0.45
CA HIS A 96 5.36 -8.26 0.27
C HIS A 96 4.96 -9.37 1.24
N CYS A 97 5.75 -10.45 1.31
CA CYS A 97 5.48 -11.56 2.23
C CYS A 97 5.48 -11.09 3.68
N ARG A 98 6.46 -10.26 4.06
CA ARG A 98 6.51 -9.65 5.39
C ARG A 98 5.26 -8.82 5.69
N SER A 99 4.88 -7.89 4.82
CA SER A 99 3.71 -7.03 5.05
C SER A 99 2.40 -7.83 5.08
N THR A 100 2.24 -8.84 4.22
CA THR A 100 1.06 -9.73 4.27
C THR A 100 0.99 -10.48 5.59
N ALA A 101 2.09 -11.10 6.03
CA ALA A 101 2.12 -11.85 7.28
C ALA A 101 1.84 -10.95 8.50
N VAL A 102 2.34 -9.71 8.52
CA VAL A 102 2.08 -8.76 9.60
C VAL A 102 0.61 -8.32 9.63
N ALA A 103 -0.02 -8.11 8.46
CA ALA A 103 -1.41 -7.65 8.39
C ALA A 103 -2.43 -8.67 8.90
N LEU A 104 -2.07 -9.96 8.92
CA LEU A 104 -2.95 -11.08 9.29
C LEU A 104 -2.77 -11.54 10.74
N ARG A 105 -1.91 -10.86 11.52
CA ARG A 105 -1.73 -11.11 12.96
C ARG A 105 -2.84 -10.45 13.77
#